data_AF-A0A4Q2XYA8-F1
#
_entry.id   AF-A0A4Q2XYA8-F1
#
_cell.length_a   1.000
_cell.length_b   1.000
_cell.length_c   1.000
_cell.angle_alpha   90.00
_cell.angle_beta   90.00
_cell.angle_gamma   90.00
#
_symmetry.space_group_name_H-M   'P 1'
#
loop_
_entity.id
_entity.type
_entity.pdbx_description
1 polymer ?
#
loop_
_entity_poly.entity_id
_entity_poly.type
_entity_poly.pdbx_seq_one_letter_code
_entity_poly.pdbx_strand_id
1 'polypeptide(L)'
;AAEATEGAMLRKKVSPDDIAAVVARWTGIPMERMLEGERDKLLQMEDQLGKRVIGQADAVKAVAKAVRRSRAGLQDPNRPLGSFLFLGPTGVGKTELTKALAEFLFDEVEKAHPDVFNVLLQVLDDGRLTDGQGRTVDFSNTIIILTSNLGSQYLATLGDDETTASVEPQVMELVKAHFKPEFLNRLDEIILFHRLAAAHMAPIVDIQVGRLAKLLADRKIIIELSDAARAWLGRVGYDPVYGARPLKRAVQRYLQDPLADMILRGEVRDGSSVKVDEGDGALKLDVV
;
A
#
# COMPACT_ATOMS: atom_id res chain seq x y z
N ALA A 1 10.95 46.54 53.10
CA ALA A 1 10.30 46.28 51.80
C ALA A 1 10.60 44.84 51.44
N ALA A 2 9.58 43.98 51.44
CA ALA A 2 9.68 42.59 51.02
C ALA A 2 8.84 42.46 49.75
N GLU A 3 9.49 42.24 48.61
CA GLU A 3 8.81 41.87 47.38
C GLU A 3 8.65 40.35 47.35
N ALA A 4 7.39 39.92 47.30
CA ALA A 4 7.00 38.54 47.19
C ALA A 4 7.25 38.04 45.76
N THR A 5 8.06 37.00 45.61
CA THR A 5 8.10 36.17 44.41
C THR A 5 6.75 35.48 44.25
N GLU A 6 6.01 35.92 43.25
CA GLU A 6 4.71 35.37 42.86
C GLU A 6 4.89 33.94 42.35
N GLY A 7 4.28 32.99 43.05
CA GLY A 7 4.45 31.56 42.83
C GLY A 7 3.94 31.14 41.46
N ALA A 8 4.82 30.50 40.68
CA ALA A 8 4.41 29.71 39.52
C ALA A 8 3.42 28.63 40.00
N MET A 9 2.13 28.80 39.67
CA MET A 9 1.11 27.84 40.01
C MET A 9 1.46 26.49 39.36
N LEU A 10 1.75 25.49 40.19
CA LEU A 10 1.86 24.09 39.77
C LEU A 10 0.53 23.66 39.16
N ARG A 11 0.46 23.57 37.84
CA ARG A 11 -0.67 22.96 37.13
C ARG A 11 -0.79 21.51 37.58
N LYS A 12 -1.94 21.14 38.16
CA LYS A 12 -2.23 19.78 38.66
C LYS A 12 -2.50 18.74 37.56
N LYS A 13 -2.46 19.12 36.29
CA LYS A 13 -2.68 18.22 35.15
C LYS A 13 -1.59 18.44 34.12
N VAL A 14 -1.00 17.33 33.70
CA VAL A 14 -0.04 17.26 32.60
C VAL A 14 -0.80 17.50 31.29
N SER A 15 -0.36 18.47 30.49
CA SER A 15 -0.89 18.72 29.15
C SER A 15 -0.12 17.91 28.08
N PRO A 16 -0.67 17.78 26.86
CA PRO A 16 0.08 17.26 25.72
C PRO A 16 1.40 18.01 25.48
N ASP A 17 1.44 19.31 25.74
CA ASP A 17 2.66 20.13 25.60
C ASP A 17 3.73 19.76 26.64
N ASP A 18 3.32 19.42 27.86
CA ASP A 18 4.23 18.94 28.90
C ASP A 18 4.86 17.59 28.49
N ILE A 19 4.07 16.68 27.91
CA ILE A 19 4.55 15.39 27.39
C ILE A 19 5.49 15.62 26.21
N ALA A 20 5.11 16.46 25.26
CA ALA A 20 5.91 16.81 24.09
C ALA A 20 7.26 17.41 24.48
N ALA A 21 7.30 18.30 25.49
CA ALA A 21 8.52 18.91 25.99
C ALA A 21 9.45 17.90 26.68
N VAL A 22 8.92 16.89 27.36
CA VAL A 22 9.71 15.80 27.96
C VAL A 22 10.28 14.88 26.87
N VAL A 23 9.46 14.47 25.91
CA VAL A 23 9.89 13.62 24.79
C VAL A 23 10.97 14.30 23.95
N ALA A 24 10.78 15.57 23.59
CA ALA A 24 11.78 16.35 22.84
C ALA A 24 13.12 16.47 23.58
N ARG A 25 13.08 16.61 24.91
CA ARG A 25 14.29 16.71 25.74
C ARG A 25 15.03 15.38 25.85
N TRP A 26 14.32 14.26 25.79
CA TRP A 26 14.89 12.91 25.80
C TRP A 26 15.48 12.50 24.44
N THR A 27 14.79 12.82 23.34
CA THR A 27 15.22 12.43 21.99
C THR A 27 16.17 13.44 21.35
N GLY A 28 16.19 14.69 21.82
CA GLY A 28 16.91 15.80 21.20
C GLY A 28 16.25 16.32 19.92
N ILE A 29 15.07 15.81 19.55
CA ILE A 29 14.33 16.18 18.34
C ILE A 29 13.15 17.09 18.72
N PRO A 30 13.05 18.32 18.18
CA PRO A 30 11.90 19.18 18.44
C PRO A 30 10.61 18.52 17.95
N MET A 31 9.60 18.40 18.81
CA MET A 31 8.29 17.82 18.46
C MET A 31 7.63 18.55 17.29
N GLU A 32 7.81 19.87 17.19
CA GLU A 32 7.35 20.68 16.04
C GLU A 32 7.98 20.20 14.72
N ARG A 33 9.27 19.85 14.71
CA ARG A 33 9.95 19.29 13.52
C ARG A 33 9.49 17.87 13.19
N MET A 34 9.13 17.07 14.19
CA MET A 34 8.53 15.75 13.97
C MET A 34 7.15 15.88 13.32
N LEU A 35 6.33 16.82 13.80
CA LEU A 35 5.00 17.11 13.27
C LEU A 35 5.05 17.71 11.87
N GLU A 36 6.00 18.61 11.59
CA GLU A 36 6.24 19.16 10.24
C GLU A 36 6.64 18.06 9.25
N GLY A 37 7.57 17.17 9.64
CA GLY A 37 7.98 16.02 8.82
C GLY A 37 6.84 15.05 8.55
N GLU A 38 5.99 14.76 9.55
CA GLU A 38 4.80 13.92 9.36
C GLU A 38 3.79 14.58 8.41
N ARG A 39 3.58 15.90 8.54
CA ARG A 39 2.67 16.64 7.65
C ARG A 39 3.12 16.58 6.19
N ASP A 40 4.39 16.88 5.93
CA ASP A 40 4.93 16.85 4.57
C ASP A 40 4.94 15.44 3.99
N LYS A 41 5.22 14.42 4.82
CA LYS A 41 5.07 13.01 4.45
C LYS A 41 3.63 12.74 3.98
N LEU A 42 2.63 13.08 4.79
CA LEU A 42 1.20 12.86 4.47
C LEU A 42 0.73 13.62 3.21
N LEU A 43 1.29 14.79 2.93
CA LEU A 43 0.98 15.55 1.70
C LEU A 43 1.53 14.88 0.43
N GLN A 44 2.58 14.07 0.55
CA GLN A 44 3.18 13.30 -0.55
C GLN A 44 2.64 11.86 -0.63
N MET A 45 1.61 11.51 0.15
CA MET A 45 1.15 10.13 0.27
C MET A 45 0.71 9.54 -1.07
N GLU A 46 -0.07 10.26 -1.87
CA GLU A 46 -0.51 9.75 -3.18
C GLU A 46 0.66 9.45 -4.10
N ASP A 47 1.67 10.33 -4.14
CA ASP A 47 2.83 10.15 -4.99
C ASP A 47 3.65 8.92 -4.54
N GLN A 48 3.84 8.74 -3.22
CA GLN A 48 4.60 7.62 -2.69
C GLN A 48 3.87 6.28 -2.87
N LEU A 49 2.56 6.26 -2.63
CA LEU A 49 1.73 5.07 -2.88
C LEU A 49 1.61 4.78 -4.38
N GLY A 50 1.50 5.81 -5.21
CA GLY A 50 1.40 5.71 -6.66
C GLY A 50 2.64 5.11 -7.33
N LYS A 51 3.83 5.27 -6.73
CA LYS A 51 5.05 4.57 -7.18
C LYS A 51 4.96 3.05 -7.08
N ARG A 52 4.04 2.51 -6.27
CA ARG A 52 3.87 1.06 -6.06
C ARG A 52 2.55 0.54 -6.63
N VAL A 53 1.50 1.34 -6.52
CA VAL A 53 0.15 0.96 -6.93
C VAL A 53 -0.15 1.63 -8.26
N ILE A 54 0.24 0.96 -9.34
CA ILE A 54 0.12 1.47 -10.70
C ILE A 54 -1.31 1.35 -11.20
N GLY A 55 -1.80 2.44 -11.80
CA GLY A 55 -3.08 2.47 -12.48
C GLY A 55 -4.30 2.39 -11.56
N GLN A 56 -4.19 2.79 -10.29
CA GLN A 56 -5.33 2.82 -9.35
C GLN A 56 -5.36 4.17 -8.59
N ALA A 57 -5.24 5.28 -9.32
CA ALA A 57 -5.07 6.61 -8.75
C ALA A 57 -6.25 7.02 -7.85
N ASP A 58 -7.48 6.69 -8.24
CA ASP A 58 -8.67 7.01 -7.44
C ASP A 58 -8.68 6.25 -6.12
N ALA A 59 -8.28 4.98 -6.12
CA ALA A 59 -8.16 4.18 -4.90
C ALA A 59 -7.08 4.75 -3.95
N VAL A 60 -5.93 5.13 -4.50
CA VAL A 60 -4.84 5.77 -3.75
C VAL A 60 -5.32 7.08 -3.13
N LYS A 61 -6.00 7.93 -3.91
CA LYS A 61 -6.53 9.23 -3.47
C LYS A 61 -7.59 9.09 -2.38
N ALA A 62 -8.51 8.13 -2.51
CA ALA A 62 -9.55 7.85 -1.52
C ALA A 62 -8.93 7.48 -0.16
N VAL A 63 -8.00 6.52 -0.15
CA VAL A 63 -7.27 6.12 1.06
C VAL A 63 -6.48 7.30 1.64
N ALA A 64 -5.74 8.04 0.82
CA ALA A 64 -4.93 9.16 1.30
C ALA A 64 -5.78 10.27 1.93
N LYS A 65 -6.94 10.58 1.33
CA LYS A 65 -7.89 11.55 1.86
C LYS A 65 -8.43 11.14 3.23
N ALA A 66 -8.80 9.87 3.40
CA ALA A 66 -9.29 9.36 4.68
C ALA A 66 -8.21 9.37 5.76
N VAL A 67 -6.98 8.94 5.44
CA VAL A 67 -5.87 8.98 6.41
C VAL A 67 -5.51 10.41 6.79
N ARG A 68 -5.47 11.36 5.85
CA ARG A 68 -5.25 12.78 6.17
C ARG A 68 -6.36 13.37 7.03
N ARG A 69 -7.63 13.04 6.75
CA ARG A 69 -8.77 13.46 7.58
C ARG A 69 -8.60 12.99 9.02
N SER A 70 -8.19 11.74 9.19
CA SER A 70 -7.90 11.16 10.50
C SER A 70 -6.77 11.88 11.23
N ARG A 71 -5.61 12.06 10.56
CA ARG A 71 -4.43 12.74 11.12
C ARG A 71 -4.63 14.22 11.42
N ALA A 72 -5.56 14.87 10.72
CA ALA A 72 -5.97 16.25 11.01
C ALA A 72 -6.91 16.37 12.23
N GLY A 73 -7.25 15.26 12.90
CA GLY A 73 -8.20 15.25 14.02
C GLY A 73 -9.64 15.51 13.61
N LEU A 74 -9.96 15.37 12.32
CA LEU A 74 -11.30 15.61 11.76
C LEU A 74 -12.16 14.34 11.72
N GLN A 75 -11.85 13.36 12.57
CA GLN A 75 -12.54 12.07 12.64
C GLN A 75 -13.03 11.80 14.07
N ASP A 76 -14.09 10.99 14.17
CA ASP A 76 -14.60 10.49 15.46
C ASP A 76 -13.51 9.68 16.18
N PRO A 77 -13.15 10.05 17.43
CA PRO A 77 -12.10 9.37 18.20
C PRO A 77 -12.46 7.93 18.60
N ASN A 78 -13.73 7.53 18.52
CA ASN A 78 -14.16 6.16 18.80
C ASN A 78 -14.17 5.27 17.57
N ARG A 79 -13.85 5.79 16.38
CA ARG A 79 -13.86 5.02 15.13
C ARG A 79 -12.43 4.73 14.66
N PRO A 80 -12.22 3.64 13.91
CA PRO A 80 -10.93 3.36 13.27
C PRO A 80 -10.49 4.52 12.37
N LEU A 81 -9.18 4.79 12.25
CA LEU A 81 -8.61 5.86 11.41
C LEU A 81 -9.06 5.84 9.94
N GLY A 82 -9.48 4.67 9.47
CA GLY A 82 -10.12 4.49 8.18
C GLY A 82 -10.65 3.08 8.03
N SER A 83 -11.83 2.94 7.44
CA SER A 83 -12.50 1.67 7.19
C SER A 83 -12.92 1.58 5.73
N PHE A 84 -12.26 0.68 4.98
CA PHE A 84 -12.41 0.61 3.53
C PHE A 84 -12.86 -0.78 3.07
N LEU A 85 -13.73 -0.82 2.06
CA LEU A 85 -14.03 -2.02 1.30
C LEU A 85 -13.49 -1.88 -0.13
N PHE A 86 -12.43 -2.61 -0.43
CA PHE A 86 -11.83 -2.67 -1.76
C PHE A 86 -12.53 -3.75 -2.59
N LEU A 87 -13.13 -3.35 -3.70
CA LEU A 87 -13.80 -4.22 -4.67
C LEU A 87 -13.02 -4.25 -5.98
N GLY A 88 -12.98 -5.39 -6.67
CA GLY A 88 -12.40 -5.45 -8.02
C GLY A 88 -11.82 -6.82 -8.37
N PRO A 89 -11.28 -6.99 -9.59
CA PRO A 89 -10.68 -8.25 -10.03
C PRO A 89 -9.42 -8.63 -9.22
N THR A 90 -8.96 -9.88 -9.35
CA THR A 90 -7.72 -10.31 -8.69
C THR A 90 -6.49 -9.72 -9.37
N GLY A 91 -5.44 -9.43 -8.58
CA GLY A 91 -4.14 -8.99 -9.12
C GLY A 91 -4.10 -7.57 -9.69
N VAL A 92 -5.08 -6.72 -9.40
CA VAL A 92 -5.15 -5.31 -9.84
C VAL A 92 -4.50 -4.30 -8.88
N GLY A 93 -4.15 -4.72 -7.66
CA GLY A 93 -3.43 -3.85 -6.70
C GLY A 93 -4.08 -3.70 -5.32
N LYS A 94 -5.27 -4.29 -5.05
CA LYS A 94 -5.96 -4.20 -3.74
C LYS A 94 -5.02 -4.47 -2.54
N THR A 95 -4.36 -5.61 -2.54
CA THR A 95 -3.43 -6.01 -1.46
C THR A 95 -2.11 -5.23 -1.50
N GLU A 96 -1.67 -4.78 -2.68
CA GLU A 96 -0.44 -3.98 -2.79
C GLU A 96 -0.67 -2.60 -2.18
N LEU A 97 -1.85 -1.99 -2.35
CA LEU A 97 -2.20 -0.74 -1.69
C LEU A 97 -2.20 -0.87 -0.16
N THR A 98 -2.73 -1.96 0.38
CA THR A 98 -2.66 -2.25 1.82
C THR A 98 -1.21 -2.31 2.31
N LYS A 99 -0.33 -3.02 1.58
CA LYS A 99 1.09 -3.14 1.94
C LYS A 99 1.83 -1.82 1.81
N ALA A 100 1.61 -1.10 0.71
CA ALA A 100 2.22 0.21 0.47
C ALA A 100 1.78 1.22 1.53
N LEU A 101 0.51 1.22 1.93
CA LEU A 101 0.00 2.05 3.00
C LEU A 101 0.62 1.69 4.35
N ALA A 102 0.70 0.40 4.68
CA ALA A 102 1.32 -0.05 5.92
C ALA A 102 2.80 0.36 5.99
N GLU A 103 3.57 0.10 4.93
CA GLU A 103 4.98 0.50 4.86
C GLU A 103 5.14 2.03 4.91
N PHE A 104 4.25 2.78 4.26
CA PHE A 104 4.27 4.24 4.28
C PHE A 104 3.98 4.81 5.68
N LEU A 105 3.00 4.26 6.40
CA LEU A 105 2.60 4.79 7.70
C LEU A 105 3.52 4.36 8.84
N PHE A 106 4.13 3.18 8.74
CA PHE A 106 4.80 2.55 9.87
C PHE A 106 6.30 2.38 9.71
N ASP A 107 6.95 2.97 8.67
CA ASP A 107 8.40 2.95 8.38
C ASP A 107 9.13 1.77 9.06
N GLU A 108 9.35 0.69 8.29
CA GLU A 108 9.90 -0.62 8.71
C GLU A 108 8.86 -1.64 9.20
N VAL A 109 8.16 -2.28 8.26
CA VAL A 109 7.34 -3.47 8.53
C VAL A 109 8.20 -4.75 8.41
N GLU A 110 9.06 -4.98 9.39
CA GLU A 110 9.46 -6.33 9.79
C GLU A 110 9.01 -6.51 11.25
N LYS A 111 7.71 -6.79 11.45
CA LYS A 111 7.11 -7.45 12.65
C LYS A 111 5.56 -7.35 12.66
N ALA A 112 4.90 -7.80 11.61
CA ALA A 112 3.46 -8.10 11.69
C ALA A 112 3.26 -9.62 11.62
N HIS A 113 2.76 -10.21 12.71
CA HIS A 113 2.46 -11.64 12.79
C HIS A 113 1.27 -11.98 11.88
N PRO A 114 1.32 -13.04 11.04
CA PRO A 114 0.34 -13.29 9.99
C PRO A 114 -1.09 -13.65 10.42
N ASP A 115 -1.35 -13.86 11.71
CA ASP A 115 -2.64 -14.39 12.18
C ASP A 115 -3.33 -13.45 13.16
N VAL A 116 -4.27 -12.64 12.65
CA VAL A 116 -5.44 -12.20 13.42
C VAL A 116 -6.65 -12.10 12.47
N PHE A 117 -7.36 -13.21 12.30
CA PHE A 117 -8.73 -13.19 11.78
C PHE A 117 -9.61 -14.05 12.67
N ASN A 118 -10.46 -13.38 13.45
CA ASN A 118 -11.89 -13.68 13.57
C ASN A 118 -12.50 -12.61 14.48
N VAL A 119 -13.68 -12.11 14.07
CA VAL A 119 -14.50 -11.03 14.66
C VAL A 119 -14.19 -9.64 14.07
N LEU A 120 -14.84 -9.31 12.94
CA LEU A 120 -14.67 -8.02 12.22
C LEU A 120 -15.90 -7.10 12.30
N LEU A 121 -16.93 -7.43 13.09
CA LEU A 121 -18.16 -6.62 13.14
C LEU A 121 -18.16 -5.58 14.28
N GLN A 122 -17.60 -5.92 15.45
CA GLN A 122 -17.55 -5.02 16.61
C GLN A 122 -16.53 -3.90 16.45
N VAL A 123 -15.42 -4.19 15.75
CA VAL A 123 -14.34 -3.23 15.48
C VAL A 123 -14.84 -1.98 14.74
N LEU A 124 -15.80 -2.15 13.82
CA LEU A 124 -16.23 -1.09 12.92
C LEU A 124 -17.17 -0.07 13.59
N ASP A 125 -17.76 -0.38 14.74
CA ASP A 125 -18.65 0.54 15.49
C ASP A 125 -17.90 1.36 16.53
N ASP A 126 -17.42 0.69 17.58
CA ASP A 126 -16.92 1.34 18.79
C ASP A 126 -15.39 1.47 18.78
N GLY A 127 -14.76 1.11 17.65
CA GLY A 127 -13.31 0.98 17.57
C GLY A 127 -12.80 0.01 18.61
N ARG A 128 -13.61 -0.93 19.10
CA ARG A 128 -13.25 -1.83 20.20
C ARG A 128 -13.73 -3.24 19.93
N LEU A 129 -12.91 -4.22 20.30
CA LEU A 129 -13.25 -5.64 20.21
C LEU A 129 -13.06 -6.28 21.56
N THR A 130 -14.11 -6.87 22.12
CA THR A 130 -13.97 -7.66 23.34
C THR A 130 -13.91 -9.12 22.96
N ASP A 131 -12.78 -9.79 23.23
CA ASP A 131 -12.64 -11.22 22.97
C ASP A 131 -13.49 -12.08 23.92
N GLY A 132 -13.55 -13.39 23.67
CA GLY A 132 -14.30 -14.33 24.53
C GLY A 132 -13.76 -14.45 25.97
N GLN A 133 -12.61 -13.84 26.27
CA GLN A 133 -12.03 -13.77 27.62
C GLN A 133 -12.30 -12.41 28.29
N GLY A 134 -13.10 -11.53 27.68
CA GLY A 134 -13.43 -10.22 28.21
C GLY A 134 -12.33 -9.16 28.01
N ARG A 135 -11.31 -9.42 27.18
CA ARG A 135 -10.26 -8.44 26.88
C ARG A 135 -10.74 -7.50 25.79
N THR A 136 -10.77 -6.21 26.07
CA THR A 136 -11.11 -5.19 25.09
C THR A 136 -9.85 -4.69 24.38
N VAL A 137 -9.81 -4.85 23.06
CA VAL A 137 -8.79 -4.32 22.16
C VAL A 137 -9.31 -3.04 21.54
N ASP A 138 -8.52 -1.98 21.57
CA ASP A 138 -8.84 -0.69 20.95
C ASP A 138 -8.28 -0.63 19.51
N PHE A 139 -9.10 -0.15 18.58
CA PHE A 139 -8.92 -0.01 17.15
C PHE A 139 -9.11 1.44 16.68
N SER A 140 -9.33 2.39 17.59
CA SER A 140 -9.37 3.84 17.25
C SER A 140 -8.11 4.28 16.49
N ASN A 141 -6.97 3.64 16.74
CA ASN A 141 -5.71 3.87 16.02
C ASN A 141 -5.41 2.81 14.93
N THR A 142 -6.43 2.21 14.34
CA THR A 142 -6.29 1.16 13.31
C THR A 142 -6.89 1.59 11.98
N ILE A 143 -6.28 1.16 10.88
CA ILE A 143 -6.89 1.21 9.54
C ILE A 143 -7.38 -0.19 9.18
N ILE A 144 -8.64 -0.29 8.77
CA ILE A 144 -9.29 -1.55 8.41
C ILE A 144 -9.52 -1.56 6.92
N ILE A 145 -8.95 -2.56 6.25
CA ILE A 145 -9.14 -2.78 4.82
C ILE A 145 -9.73 -4.17 4.62
N LEU A 146 -10.90 -4.20 4.00
CA LEU A 146 -11.57 -5.41 3.57
C LEU A 146 -11.39 -5.52 2.06
N THR A 147 -11.02 -6.69 1.56
CA THR A 147 -10.88 -6.92 0.12
C THR A 147 -11.90 -7.95 -0.36
N SER A 148 -12.61 -7.66 -1.44
CA SER A 148 -13.53 -8.58 -2.08
C SER A 148 -13.39 -8.56 -3.59
N ASN A 149 -13.76 -9.67 -4.23
CA ASN A 149 -13.88 -9.78 -5.68
C ASN A 149 -15.35 -9.66 -6.14
N LEU A 150 -16.25 -9.25 -5.24
CA LEU A 150 -17.65 -9.01 -5.58
C LEU A 150 -17.77 -7.94 -6.67
N GLY A 151 -18.63 -8.19 -7.66
CA GLY A 151 -18.80 -7.29 -8.81
C GLY A 151 -17.62 -7.26 -9.78
N SER A 152 -16.61 -8.13 -9.61
CA SER A 152 -15.44 -8.17 -10.49
C SER A 152 -15.79 -8.44 -11.95
N GLN A 153 -16.90 -9.13 -12.25
CA GLN A 153 -17.31 -9.34 -13.64
C GLN A 153 -17.57 -8.04 -14.40
N TYR A 154 -18.18 -7.03 -13.76
CA TYR A 154 -18.46 -5.75 -14.40
C TYR A 154 -17.20 -4.89 -14.54
N LEU A 155 -16.32 -4.98 -13.53
CA LEU A 155 -15.05 -4.25 -13.51
C LEU A 155 -13.99 -4.83 -14.46
N ALA A 156 -14.11 -6.12 -14.79
CA ALA A 156 -13.24 -6.81 -15.73
C ALA A 156 -13.65 -6.59 -17.20
N THR A 157 -14.92 -6.27 -17.46
CA THR A 157 -15.44 -6.03 -18.82
C THR A 157 -15.31 -4.61 -19.31
N LEU A 158 -15.00 -3.65 -18.43
CA LEU A 158 -14.80 -2.24 -18.78
C LEU A 158 -13.77 -2.10 -19.90
N GLY A 159 -14.10 -1.38 -20.98
CA GLY A 159 -13.12 -0.97 -22.00
C GLY A 159 -12.01 -0.08 -21.41
N ASP A 160 -10.88 0.06 -22.12
CA ASP A 160 -9.78 0.93 -21.66
C ASP A 160 -10.21 2.42 -21.57
N ASP A 161 -11.23 2.82 -22.35
CA ASP A 161 -11.81 4.16 -22.37
C ASP A 161 -13.01 4.34 -21.44
N GLU A 162 -13.48 3.27 -20.78
CA GLU A 162 -14.65 3.31 -19.92
C GLU A 162 -14.27 3.55 -18.46
N THR A 163 -14.98 4.47 -17.81
CA THR A 163 -14.71 4.82 -16.41
C THR A 163 -15.42 3.87 -15.44
N THR A 164 -14.83 3.67 -14.27
CA THR A 164 -15.43 2.85 -13.20
C THR A 164 -16.81 3.34 -12.76
N ALA A 165 -17.11 4.62 -12.95
CA ALA A 165 -18.41 5.22 -12.66
C ALA A 165 -19.58 4.64 -13.48
N SER A 166 -19.32 4.10 -14.68
CA SER A 166 -20.39 3.54 -15.52
C SER A 166 -20.95 2.23 -14.96
N VAL A 167 -20.11 1.44 -14.29
CA VAL A 167 -20.47 0.12 -13.71
C VAL A 167 -20.68 0.17 -12.20
N GLU A 168 -20.32 1.28 -11.55
CA GLU A 168 -20.49 1.47 -10.10
C GLU A 168 -21.92 1.16 -9.61
N PRO A 169 -23.02 1.60 -10.27
CA PRO A 169 -24.37 1.27 -9.82
C PRO A 169 -24.64 -0.25 -9.77
N GLN A 170 -24.15 -0.99 -10.77
CA GLN A 170 -24.34 -2.44 -10.89
C GLN A 170 -23.53 -3.18 -9.81
N VAL A 171 -22.31 -2.73 -9.56
CA VAL A 171 -21.46 -3.27 -8.48
C VAL A 171 -22.11 -3.00 -7.13
N MET A 172 -22.63 -1.79 -6.92
CA MET A 172 -23.27 -1.39 -5.66
C MET A 172 -24.59 -2.13 -5.38
N GLU A 173 -25.33 -2.52 -6.41
CA GLU A 173 -26.50 -3.39 -6.25
C GLU A 173 -26.10 -4.76 -5.67
N LEU A 174 -25.04 -5.38 -6.20
CA LEU A 174 -24.51 -6.64 -5.67
C LEU A 174 -23.98 -6.49 -4.25
N VAL A 175 -23.30 -5.39 -3.94
CA VAL A 175 -22.78 -5.10 -2.61
C VAL A 175 -23.92 -4.98 -1.60
N LYS A 176 -24.98 -4.25 -1.93
CA LYS A 176 -26.17 -4.10 -1.07
C LYS A 176 -26.98 -5.40 -0.93
N ALA A 177 -26.93 -6.28 -1.93
CA ALA A 177 -27.54 -7.60 -1.85
C ALA A 177 -26.74 -8.55 -0.94
N HIS A 178 -25.41 -8.41 -0.90
CA HIS A 178 -24.53 -9.28 -0.12
C HIS A 178 -24.33 -8.80 1.33
N PHE A 179 -24.19 -7.50 1.53
CA PHE A 179 -23.92 -6.88 2.83
C PHE A 179 -25.12 -6.11 3.34
N LYS A 180 -25.37 -6.21 4.65
CA LYS A 180 -26.45 -5.46 5.28
C LYS A 180 -26.15 -3.95 5.30
N PRO A 181 -27.18 -3.08 5.23
CA PRO A 181 -26.98 -1.62 5.29
C PRO A 181 -26.21 -1.15 6.52
N GLU A 182 -26.41 -1.80 7.68
CA GLU A 182 -25.71 -1.42 8.92
C GLU A 182 -24.21 -1.61 8.82
N PHE A 183 -23.74 -2.60 8.06
CA PHE A 183 -22.32 -2.82 7.82
C PHE A 183 -21.76 -1.76 6.86
N LEU A 184 -22.47 -1.49 5.77
CA LEU A 184 -22.04 -0.53 4.75
C LEU A 184 -21.93 0.89 5.32
N ASN A 185 -22.85 1.28 6.19
CA ASN A 185 -22.83 2.59 6.86
C ASN A 185 -21.66 2.76 7.86
N ARG A 186 -20.97 1.66 8.23
CA ARG A 186 -19.78 1.71 9.10
C ARG A 186 -18.49 1.91 8.33
N LEU A 187 -18.50 1.70 7.02
CA LEU A 187 -17.36 1.95 6.17
C LEU A 187 -17.23 3.45 5.88
N ASP A 188 -16.01 3.97 5.90
CA ASP A 188 -15.71 5.32 5.43
C ASP A 188 -15.90 5.42 3.91
N GLU A 189 -15.43 4.40 3.18
CA GLU A 189 -15.44 4.43 1.72
C GLU A 189 -15.44 3.01 1.12
N ILE A 190 -16.21 2.83 0.05
CA ILE A 190 -16.17 1.63 -0.80
C ILE A 190 -15.40 2.02 -2.05
N ILE A 191 -14.29 1.34 -2.31
CA ILE A 191 -13.32 1.72 -3.34
C ILE A 191 -13.31 0.64 -4.42
N LEU A 192 -13.56 1.07 -5.66
CA LEU A 192 -13.59 0.20 -6.82
C LEU A 192 -12.21 0.21 -7.51
N PHE A 193 -11.66 -0.98 -7.72
CA PHE A 193 -10.44 -1.21 -8.48
C PHE A 193 -10.79 -1.74 -9.85
N HIS A 194 -10.28 -1.10 -10.89
CA HIS A 194 -10.48 -1.51 -12.28
C HIS A 194 -9.35 -2.43 -12.75
N ARG A 195 -9.55 -3.10 -13.88
CA ARG A 195 -8.50 -3.91 -14.51
C ARG A 195 -7.30 -3.07 -14.91
N LEU A 196 -6.14 -3.71 -14.99
CA LEU A 196 -4.91 -3.06 -15.43
C LEU A 196 -4.90 -3.01 -16.97
N ALA A 197 -4.77 -1.80 -17.53
CA ALA A 197 -4.52 -1.61 -18.95
C ALA A 197 -3.10 -2.06 -19.32
N ALA A 198 -2.85 -2.34 -20.60
CA ALA A 198 -1.52 -2.74 -21.08
C ALA A 198 -0.43 -1.70 -20.73
N ALA A 199 -0.78 -0.40 -20.78
CA ALA A 199 0.12 0.68 -20.40
C ALA A 199 0.56 0.63 -18.92
N HIS A 200 -0.24 0.03 -18.04
CA HIS A 200 0.12 -0.13 -16.63
C HIS A 200 1.15 -1.25 -16.41
N MET A 201 1.30 -2.19 -17.36
CA MET A 201 2.16 -3.34 -17.14
C MET A 201 3.65 -3.00 -17.13
N ALA A 202 4.10 -2.08 -18.00
CA ALA A 202 5.53 -1.73 -18.06
C ALA A 202 6.06 -1.15 -16.72
N PRO A 203 5.40 -0.16 -16.09
CA PRO A 203 5.82 0.29 -14.76
C PRO A 203 5.76 -0.80 -13.67
N ILE A 204 4.79 -1.73 -13.75
CA ILE A 204 4.71 -2.85 -12.80
C ILE A 204 5.88 -3.82 -13.00
N VAL A 205 6.32 -4.04 -14.25
CA VAL A 205 7.53 -4.81 -14.56
C VAL A 205 8.74 -4.14 -13.91
N ASP A 206 8.91 -2.82 -14.07
CA ASP A 206 10.03 -2.09 -13.46
C ASP A 206 10.04 -2.23 -11.92
N ILE A 207 8.87 -2.19 -11.27
CA ILE A 207 8.77 -2.44 -9.82
C ILE A 207 9.22 -3.86 -9.45
N GLN A 208 8.81 -4.88 -10.20
CA GLN A 208 9.21 -6.26 -9.92
C GLN A 208 10.70 -6.49 -10.16
N VAL A 209 11.24 -5.96 -11.26
CA VAL A 209 12.66 -6.06 -11.57
C VAL A 209 13.50 -5.25 -10.58
N GLY A 210 13.01 -4.11 -10.10
CA GLY A 210 13.67 -3.32 -9.06
C GLY A 210 13.91 -4.12 -7.77
N ARG A 211 13.03 -5.09 -7.44
CA ARG A 211 13.26 -6.01 -6.32
C ARG A 211 14.43 -6.95 -6.58
N LEU A 212 14.58 -7.45 -7.81
CA LEU A 212 15.73 -8.25 -8.21
C LEU A 212 17.01 -7.41 -8.23
N ALA A 213 16.95 -6.19 -8.76
CA ALA A 213 18.09 -5.27 -8.78
C ALA A 213 18.62 -4.97 -7.36
N LYS A 214 17.73 -4.83 -6.36
CA LYS A 214 18.14 -4.69 -4.95
C LYS A 214 18.93 -5.90 -4.44
N LEU A 215 18.54 -7.12 -4.82
CA LEU A 215 19.28 -8.34 -4.42
C LEU A 215 20.66 -8.44 -5.08
N LEU A 216 20.81 -7.84 -6.26
CA LEU A 216 22.06 -7.84 -7.03
C LEU A 216 22.98 -6.67 -6.68
N ALA A 217 22.48 -5.68 -5.94
CA ALA A 217 23.23 -4.49 -5.55
C ALA A 217 24.50 -4.83 -4.75
N ASP A 218 24.44 -5.84 -3.88
CA ASP A 218 25.59 -6.31 -3.10
C ASP A 218 26.74 -6.81 -3.99
N ARG A 219 26.39 -7.39 -5.15
CA ARG A 219 27.33 -7.85 -6.18
C ARG A 219 27.66 -6.76 -7.21
N LYS A 220 27.09 -5.57 -7.06
CA LYS A 220 27.23 -4.43 -7.99
C LYS A 220 26.82 -4.78 -9.44
N ILE A 221 25.94 -5.76 -9.62
CA ILE A 221 25.44 -6.13 -10.94
C ILE A 221 24.27 -5.21 -11.27
N ILE A 222 24.35 -4.55 -12.43
CA ILE A 222 23.31 -3.63 -12.91
C ILE A 222 22.48 -4.36 -13.98
N ILE A 223 21.16 -4.26 -13.89
CA ILE A 223 20.25 -4.77 -14.92
C ILE A 223 19.60 -3.59 -15.64
N GLU A 224 19.70 -3.57 -16.97
CA GLU A 224 19.08 -2.57 -17.83
C GLU A 224 18.06 -3.25 -18.75
N LEU A 225 16.77 -2.95 -18.58
CA LEU A 225 15.71 -3.44 -19.49
C LEU A 225 15.51 -2.48 -20.65
N SER A 226 15.44 -3.03 -21.86
CA SER A 226 14.91 -2.33 -23.03
C SER A 226 13.38 -2.16 -22.93
N ASP A 227 12.81 -1.24 -23.69
CA ASP A 227 11.35 -1.08 -23.77
C ASP A 227 10.66 -2.33 -24.35
N ALA A 228 11.32 -3.03 -25.27
CA ALA A 228 10.83 -4.29 -25.82
C ALA A 228 10.78 -5.39 -24.74
N ALA A 229 11.83 -5.51 -23.91
CA ALA A 229 11.85 -6.44 -22.79
C ALA A 229 10.75 -6.15 -21.76
N ARG A 230 10.52 -4.87 -21.43
CA ARG A 230 9.41 -4.45 -20.55
C ARG A 230 8.06 -4.86 -21.11
N ALA A 231 7.83 -4.57 -22.39
CA ALA A 231 6.57 -4.91 -23.06
C ALA A 231 6.35 -6.43 -23.14
N TRP A 232 7.40 -7.19 -23.44
CA TRP A 232 7.36 -8.65 -23.49
C TRP A 232 7.04 -9.26 -22.12
N LEU A 233 7.76 -8.86 -21.07
CA LEU A 233 7.50 -9.32 -19.70
C LEU A 233 6.10 -8.92 -19.22
N GLY A 234 5.65 -7.71 -19.56
CA GLY A 234 4.30 -7.24 -19.27
C GLY A 234 3.23 -8.13 -19.90
N ARG A 235 3.40 -8.48 -21.17
CA ARG A 235 2.48 -9.36 -21.91
C ARG A 235 2.47 -10.79 -21.37
N VAL A 236 3.64 -11.39 -21.11
CA VAL A 236 3.76 -12.75 -20.58
C VAL A 236 3.32 -12.84 -19.10
N GLY A 237 3.51 -11.75 -18.36
CA GLY A 237 3.16 -11.65 -16.94
C GLY A 237 1.72 -11.19 -16.66
N TYR A 238 0.93 -10.89 -17.69
CA TYR A 238 -0.45 -10.44 -17.58
C TYR A 238 -1.43 -11.58 -17.87
N ASP A 239 -2.46 -11.69 -17.04
CA ASP A 239 -3.60 -12.57 -17.28
C ASP A 239 -4.91 -11.77 -17.12
N PRO A 240 -5.86 -11.86 -18.06
CA PRO A 240 -7.11 -11.11 -17.97
C PRO A 240 -7.96 -11.37 -16.72
N VAL A 241 -7.85 -12.57 -16.13
CA VAL A 241 -8.57 -12.99 -14.92
C VAL A 241 -7.77 -12.67 -13.66
N TYR A 242 -6.46 -12.90 -13.71
CA TYR A 242 -5.57 -12.79 -12.54
C TYR A 242 -4.74 -11.50 -12.48
N GLY A 243 -4.91 -10.58 -13.43
CA GLY A 243 -4.18 -9.32 -13.51
C GLY A 243 -2.66 -9.53 -13.59
N ALA A 244 -1.90 -8.73 -12.85
CA ALA A 244 -0.43 -8.82 -12.80
C ALA A 244 0.09 -9.92 -11.85
N ARG A 245 -0.78 -10.80 -11.31
CA ARG A 245 -0.37 -11.85 -10.37
C ARG A 245 0.67 -12.83 -10.94
N PRO A 246 0.58 -13.26 -12.23
CA PRO A 246 1.60 -14.14 -12.82
C PRO A 246 2.96 -13.48 -13.02
N LEU A 247 3.03 -12.15 -13.08
CA LEU A 247 4.24 -11.41 -13.41
C LEU A 247 5.43 -11.77 -12.54
N LYS A 248 5.23 -11.97 -11.23
CA LYS A 248 6.32 -12.40 -10.33
C LYS A 248 6.97 -13.71 -10.82
N ARG A 249 6.16 -14.68 -11.26
CA ARG A 249 6.66 -15.96 -11.79
C ARG A 249 7.29 -15.79 -13.16
N ALA A 250 6.75 -14.90 -13.99
CA ALA A 250 7.33 -14.59 -15.30
C ALA A 250 8.73 -13.98 -15.16
N VAL A 251 8.89 -12.97 -14.30
CA VAL A 251 10.20 -12.36 -13.98
C VAL A 251 11.15 -13.40 -13.41
N GLN A 252 10.68 -14.27 -12.49
CA GLN A 252 11.51 -15.34 -11.96
C GLN A 252 12.01 -16.27 -13.08
N ARG A 253 11.09 -16.83 -13.86
CA ARG A 253 11.40 -17.83 -14.90
C ARG A 253 12.25 -17.29 -16.05
N TYR A 254 11.96 -16.08 -16.52
CA TYR A 254 12.53 -15.56 -17.76
C TYR A 254 13.69 -14.58 -17.56
N LEU A 255 13.87 -14.06 -16.35
CA LEU A 255 14.96 -13.13 -16.05
C LEU A 255 15.82 -13.64 -14.90
N GLN A 256 15.23 -13.97 -13.75
CA GLN A 256 15.99 -14.33 -12.55
C GLN A 256 16.71 -15.68 -12.70
N ASP A 257 16.02 -16.72 -13.16
CA ASP A 257 16.58 -18.07 -13.29
C ASP A 257 17.73 -18.09 -14.34
N PRO A 258 17.57 -17.53 -15.56
CA PRO A 258 18.68 -17.44 -16.52
C PRO A 258 19.86 -16.62 -16.01
N LEU A 259 19.60 -15.50 -15.33
CA LEU A 259 20.67 -14.67 -14.76
C LEU A 259 21.43 -15.42 -13.66
N ALA A 260 20.74 -16.20 -12.81
CA ALA A 260 21.37 -17.03 -11.81
C ALA A 260 22.29 -18.09 -12.44
N ASP A 261 21.84 -18.74 -13.52
CA ASP A 261 22.65 -19.69 -14.27
C ASP A 261 23.91 -19.03 -14.87
N MET A 262 23.78 -17.84 -15.47
CA MET A 262 24.92 -17.10 -16.03
C MET A 262 25.94 -16.68 -14.95
N ILE A 263 25.47 -16.29 -13.77
CA ILE A 263 26.33 -15.98 -12.61
C ILE A 263 27.07 -17.25 -12.15
N LEU A 264 26.38 -18.39 -12.03
CA LEU A 264 26.99 -19.65 -11.61
C LEU A 264 28.01 -20.20 -12.62
N ARG A 265 27.80 -19.94 -13.92
CA ARG A 265 28.75 -20.27 -14.98
C ARG A 265 29.94 -19.31 -15.06
N GLY A 266 29.88 -18.19 -14.35
CA GLY A 266 30.91 -17.14 -14.37
C GLY A 266 30.88 -16.25 -15.62
N GLU A 267 29.79 -16.28 -16.38
CA GLU A 267 29.55 -15.42 -17.56
C GLU A 267 29.22 -13.99 -17.13
N VAL A 268 28.45 -13.83 -16.04
CA VAL A 268 28.19 -12.54 -15.37
C VAL A 268 29.06 -12.46 -14.13
N ARG A 269 29.89 -11.42 -14.04
CA ARG A 269 30.76 -11.18 -12.89
C ARG A 269 30.23 -10.05 -12.04
N ASP A 270 30.73 -9.96 -10.81
CA ASP A 270 30.43 -8.83 -9.93
C ASP A 270 30.89 -7.52 -10.60
N GLY A 271 30.03 -6.49 -10.55
CA GLY A 271 30.25 -5.21 -11.22
C GLY A 271 29.83 -5.14 -12.69
N SER A 272 29.38 -6.24 -13.30
CA SER A 272 28.91 -6.25 -14.70
C SER A 272 27.59 -5.52 -14.89
N SER A 273 27.36 -5.00 -16.10
CA SER A 273 26.04 -4.56 -16.55
C SER A 273 25.41 -5.62 -17.46
N VAL A 274 24.14 -5.93 -17.25
CA VAL A 274 23.38 -6.90 -18.04
C VAL A 274 22.25 -6.17 -18.74
N LYS A 275 22.33 -6.09 -20.07
CA LYS A 275 21.27 -5.58 -20.92
C LYS A 275 20.29 -6.69 -21.24
N VAL A 276 19.01 -6.41 -21.00
CA VAL A 276 17.92 -7.36 -21.22
C VAL A 276 17.06 -6.83 -22.37
N ASP A 277 16.94 -7.62 -23.43
CA ASP A 277 16.14 -7.29 -24.61
C ASP A 277 15.13 -8.41 -24.95
N GLU A 278 14.14 -8.10 -25.79
CA GLU A 278 13.24 -9.09 -26.36
C GLU A 278 13.98 -9.95 -27.39
N GLY A 279 13.98 -11.27 -27.20
CA GLY A 279 14.49 -12.26 -28.16
C GLY A 279 13.37 -13.12 -28.74
N ASP A 280 13.75 -14.16 -29.49
CA ASP A 280 12.80 -15.09 -30.09
C ASP A 280 12.21 -16.04 -29.02
N GLY A 281 11.04 -15.69 -28.50
CA GLY A 281 10.31 -16.48 -27.52
C GLY A 281 10.86 -16.46 -26.08
N ALA A 282 11.97 -15.76 -25.83
CA ALA A 282 12.58 -15.57 -24.52
C ALA A 282 13.31 -14.22 -24.43
N LEU A 283 13.66 -13.78 -23.21
CA LEU A 283 14.52 -12.62 -23.01
C LEU A 283 15.96 -12.95 -23.41
N LYS A 284 16.60 -12.01 -24.10
CA LYS A 284 18.02 -12.06 -24.40
C LYS A 284 18.79 -11.25 -23.35
N LEU A 285 19.76 -11.88 -22.70
CA LEU A 285 20.62 -11.25 -21.69
C LEU A 285 22.03 -11.09 -22.28
N ASP A 286 22.47 -9.86 -22.47
CA ASP A 286 23.81 -9.53 -22.96
C ASP A 286 24.62 -8.84 -21.86
N VAL A 287 25.82 -9.37 -21.57
CA VAL A 287 26.74 -8.77 -20.59
C VAL A 287 27.58 -7.69 -21.27
N VAL A 288 27.63 -6.51 -20.67
CA VAL A 288 28.36 -5.33 -21.15
C VAL A 288 29.51 -4.98 -20.21
#